data_AF-A0A822DHU8-F1
#
_entry.id   AF-A0A822DHU8-F1
#
_cell.length_a   1.000
_cell.length_b   1.000
_cell.length_c   1.000
_cell.angle_alpha   90.00
_cell.angle_beta   90.00
_cell.angle_gamma   90.00
#
_symmetry.space_group_name_H-M   'P 1'
#
loop_
_entity.id
_entity.type
_entity.pdbx_description
1 polymer ?
#
loop_
_entity_poly.entity_id
_entity_poly.type
_entity_poly.pdbx_seq_one_letter_code
_entity_poly.pdbx_strand_id
1 'polypeptide(L)'
;YYLFYYYFPQSLFHQILVRTIKWTQSNNVPSPKLYYRRGKFILDDQHLLILTASPMIYARMKVQIIRNNSNINNNNNTMNTTTTTTNNNNNNNKNQDEINPQLADPTIVAKVRKFLESLLNEIKSTWMRRLTFQCKVVCPCGKICDLHKTPYCSNNSCLHFLNLDHCLSNPIVECSFRRLPTNQYRS
;
A
#
# COMPACT_ATOMS: atom_id res chain seq x y z
N TYR A 1 5.45 -2.74 4.10
CA TYR A 1 6.04 -3.40 2.92
C TYR A 1 6.44 -4.80 3.31
N TYR A 2 6.20 -5.78 2.46
CA TYR A 2 6.78 -7.12 2.57
C TYR A 2 7.91 -7.23 1.56
N LEU A 3 9.13 -7.43 2.03
CA LEU A 3 10.30 -7.71 1.20
C LEU A 3 10.49 -9.22 1.15
N PHE A 4 10.66 -9.76 -0.04
CA PHE A 4 10.89 -11.18 -0.28
C PHE A 4 12.34 -11.40 -0.66
N TYR A 5 13.00 -12.36 -0.01
CA TYR A 5 14.39 -12.67 -0.34
C TYR A 5 14.47 -13.45 -1.64
N TYR A 6 15.45 -13.09 -2.48
CA TYR A 6 15.79 -13.72 -3.76
C TYR A 6 14.77 -13.57 -4.89
N TYR A 7 13.48 -13.81 -4.64
CA TYR A 7 12.49 -13.85 -5.70
C TYR A 7 11.07 -13.52 -5.23
N PHE A 8 10.33 -12.76 -6.02
CA PHE A 8 8.91 -12.48 -5.83
C PHE A 8 8.12 -12.85 -7.11
N PRO A 9 7.66 -14.10 -7.22
CA PRO A 9 6.96 -14.56 -8.42
C PRO A 9 5.65 -13.83 -8.62
N GLN A 10 5.29 -13.61 -9.89
CA GLN A 10 3.96 -13.09 -10.24
C GLN A 10 2.84 -14.01 -9.72
N SER A 11 3.05 -15.32 -9.74
CA SER A 11 2.12 -16.32 -9.21
C SER A 11 1.93 -16.19 -7.69
N LEU A 12 2.97 -15.84 -6.92
CA LEU A 12 2.83 -15.56 -5.48
C LEU A 12 1.92 -14.34 -5.26
N PHE A 13 2.14 -13.26 -6.02
CA PHE A 13 1.26 -12.08 -5.89
C PHE A 13 -0.18 -12.42 -6.26
N HIS A 14 -0.41 -13.21 -7.31
CA HIS A 14 -1.75 -13.66 -7.68
C HIS A 14 -2.41 -14.49 -6.56
N GLN A 15 -1.68 -15.43 -5.94
CA GLN A 15 -2.17 -16.21 -4.80
C GLN A 15 -2.55 -15.33 -3.61
N ILE A 16 -1.74 -14.30 -3.33
CA ILE A 16 -2.04 -13.30 -2.30
C ILE A 16 -3.33 -12.55 -2.64
N LEU A 17 -3.49 -12.09 -3.89
CA LEU A 17 -4.72 -11.40 -4.32
C LEU A 17 -5.95 -12.29 -4.13
N VAL A 18 -5.95 -13.52 -4.68
CA VAL A 18 -7.10 -14.43 -4.60
C VAL A 18 -7.51 -14.72 -3.15
N ARG A 19 -6.55 -14.98 -2.27
CA ARG A 19 -6.85 -15.20 -0.85
C ARG A 19 -7.31 -13.92 -0.13
N THR A 20 -6.79 -12.76 -0.52
CA THR A 20 -7.26 -11.46 -0.01
C THR A 20 -8.70 -11.18 -0.44
N ILE A 21 -9.07 -11.48 -1.70
CA ILE A 21 -10.45 -11.36 -2.19
C ILE A 21 -11.39 -12.15 -1.27
N LYS A 22 -11.10 -13.45 -1.07
CA LYS A 22 -11.89 -14.33 -0.20
C LYS A 22 -12.00 -13.79 1.23
N TRP A 23 -10.89 -13.31 1.78
CA TRP A 23 -10.86 -12.74 3.13
C TRP A 23 -11.71 -11.46 3.26
N THR A 24 -11.76 -10.61 2.24
CA THR A 24 -12.57 -9.39 2.26
C THR A 24 -14.05 -9.60 1.91
N GLN A 25 -14.37 -10.67 1.16
CA GLN A 25 -15.73 -10.94 0.69
C GLN A 25 -16.68 -11.50 1.76
N SER A 26 -16.16 -11.93 2.92
CA SER A 26 -16.98 -12.41 4.04
C SER A 26 -17.99 -11.39 4.59
N ASN A 27 -17.92 -10.12 4.14
CA ASN A 27 -18.70 -8.99 4.66
C ASN A 27 -19.70 -8.37 3.65
N ASN A 28 -20.12 -9.06 2.57
CA ASN A 28 -21.02 -8.52 1.53
C ASN A 28 -20.50 -7.24 0.83
N VAL A 29 -19.19 -7.09 0.79
CA VAL A 29 -18.52 -5.89 0.27
C VAL A 29 -18.45 -5.94 -1.28
N PRO A 30 -18.54 -4.79 -1.99
CA PRO A 30 -18.39 -4.74 -3.44
C PRO A 30 -17.12 -5.43 -3.95
N SER A 31 -17.17 -5.94 -5.18
CA SER A 31 -16.05 -6.65 -5.79
C SER A 31 -14.78 -5.80 -5.80
N PRO A 32 -13.60 -6.38 -5.48
CA PRO A 32 -12.36 -5.65 -5.43
C PRO A 32 -11.94 -5.19 -6.83
N LYS A 33 -11.28 -4.02 -6.90
CA LYS A 33 -10.74 -3.48 -8.15
C LYS A 33 -9.32 -4.01 -8.35
N LEU A 34 -9.13 -4.85 -9.36
CA LEU A 34 -7.84 -5.43 -9.71
C LEU A 34 -7.23 -4.70 -10.91
N TYR A 35 -5.93 -4.47 -10.84
CA TYR A 35 -5.12 -3.86 -11.89
C TYR A 35 -3.82 -4.66 -12.06
N TYR A 36 -3.06 -4.38 -13.11
CA TYR A 36 -1.75 -4.99 -13.27
C TYR A 36 -0.87 -4.73 -12.04
N ARG A 37 -0.49 -5.82 -11.35
CA ARG A 37 0.39 -5.81 -10.17
C ARG A 37 -0.16 -4.98 -9.00
N ARG A 38 -1.47 -4.77 -8.95
CA ARG A 38 -2.13 -3.99 -7.90
C ARG A 38 -3.55 -4.50 -7.63
N GLY A 39 -3.93 -4.59 -6.36
CA GLY A 39 -5.30 -4.88 -5.94
C GLY A 39 -5.78 -3.84 -4.94
N LYS A 40 -7.01 -3.34 -5.11
CA LYS A 40 -7.71 -2.45 -4.19
C LYS A 40 -8.93 -3.17 -3.62
N PHE A 41 -8.97 -3.28 -2.30
CA PHE A 41 -9.98 -4.00 -1.54
C PHE A 41 -10.63 -3.04 -0.54
N ILE A 42 -11.93 -3.17 -0.35
CA ILE A 42 -12.66 -2.47 0.70
C ILE A 42 -12.63 -3.38 1.93
N LEU A 43 -12.24 -2.83 3.09
CA LEU A 43 -12.17 -3.58 4.35
C LEU A 43 -13.44 -3.41 5.18
N ASP A 44 -13.96 -2.18 5.21
CA ASP A 44 -15.18 -1.71 5.85
C ASP A 44 -15.61 -0.40 5.19
N ASP A 45 -16.60 0.30 5.74
CA ASP A 45 -17.13 1.56 5.20
C ASP A 45 -16.08 2.69 5.16
N GLN A 46 -15.04 2.60 5.97
CA GLN A 46 -14.05 3.65 6.22
C GLN A 46 -12.64 3.31 5.76
N HIS A 47 -12.33 2.08 5.35
CA HIS A 47 -10.95 1.67 5.08
C HIS A 47 -10.79 0.90 3.77
N LEU A 48 -9.73 1.25 3.05
CA LEU A 48 -9.33 0.58 1.82
C LEU A 48 -7.94 -0.02 1.99
N LEU A 49 -7.79 -1.30 1.62
CA LEU A 49 -6.51 -1.98 1.47
C LEU A 49 -6.05 -1.89 0.02
N ILE A 50 -4.82 -1.44 -0.17
CA ILE A 50 -4.14 -1.44 -1.48
C ILE A 50 -2.88 -2.29 -1.38
N LEU A 51 -2.85 -3.37 -2.14
CA LEU A 51 -1.67 -4.22 -2.34
C LEU A 51 -1.05 -3.86 -3.69
N THR A 52 0.26 -3.57 -3.72
CA THR A 52 0.97 -3.27 -4.97
C THR A 52 2.30 -4.01 -5.02
N ALA A 53 2.48 -4.84 -6.04
CA ALA A 53 3.74 -5.51 -6.34
C ALA A 53 4.72 -4.53 -7.00
N SER A 54 5.88 -4.29 -6.38
CA SER A 54 6.97 -3.52 -7.01
C SER A 54 7.61 -4.32 -8.14
N PRO A 55 8.26 -3.70 -9.15
CA PRO A 55 9.05 -4.38 -10.18
C PRO A 55 9.87 -5.57 -9.65
N MET A 56 9.98 -6.65 -10.43
CA MET A 56 10.59 -7.91 -9.97
C MET A 56 11.99 -7.72 -9.36
N ILE A 57 12.77 -6.78 -9.91
CA ILE A 57 14.10 -6.39 -9.42
C ILE A 57 14.13 -5.98 -7.94
N TYR A 58 13.00 -5.53 -7.37
CA TYR A 58 12.91 -5.12 -5.98
C TYR A 58 12.35 -6.20 -5.05
N ALA A 59 11.83 -7.30 -5.61
CA ALA A 59 11.25 -8.44 -4.90
C ALA A 59 10.40 -8.04 -3.67
N ARG A 60 9.45 -7.12 -3.83
CA ARG A 60 8.68 -6.58 -2.70
C ARG A 60 7.24 -6.21 -3.05
N MET A 61 6.41 -6.23 -2.02
CA MET A 61 5.01 -5.82 -2.07
C MET A 61 4.78 -4.64 -1.10
N LYS A 62 4.22 -3.56 -1.63
CA LYS A 62 3.71 -2.43 -0.86
C LYS A 62 2.31 -2.76 -0.36
N VAL A 63 2.06 -2.44 0.91
CA VAL A 63 0.76 -2.56 1.57
C VAL A 63 0.41 -1.17 2.06
N GLN A 64 -0.76 -0.67 1.68
CA GLN A 64 -1.29 0.61 2.13
C GLN A 64 -2.69 0.41 2.64
N ILE A 65 -3.00 1.02 3.77
CA ILE A 65 -4.35 1.11 4.31
C ILE A 65 -4.66 2.60 4.37
N ILE A 66 -5.71 3.00 3.65
CA ILE A 66 -6.12 4.40 3.57
C ILE A 66 -7.55 4.53 4.07
N ARG A 67 -7.87 5.67 4.69
CA ARG A 67 -9.25 5.98 5.02
C ARG A 67 -10.03 6.27 3.73
N ASN A 68 -11.19 5.64 3.57
CA ASN A 68 -12.14 5.89 2.51
C ASN A 68 -12.91 7.16 2.85
N ASN A 69 -12.46 8.30 2.35
CA ASN A 69 -13.25 9.52 2.41
C ASN A 69 -14.32 9.45 1.32
N SER A 70 -15.37 8.66 1.56
CA SER A 70 -16.58 8.63 0.73
C SER A 70 -17.30 9.97 0.84
N ASN A 71 -16.79 11.00 0.16
CA ASN A 71 -17.46 12.27 -0.06
C ASN A 71 -16.95 12.91 -1.34
N ILE A 72 -17.08 12.23 -2.48
CA ILE A 72 -16.96 12.87 -3.81
C ILE A 72 -18.00 12.26 -4.77
N ASN A 73 -19.14 12.94 -4.82
CA ASN A 73 -20.02 13.20 -5.97
C ASN A 73 -20.30 12.06 -6.97
N ASN A 74 -21.42 11.36 -6.75
CA ASN A 74 -22.24 10.85 -7.85
C ASN A 74 -22.81 12.04 -8.65
N ASN A 75 -22.06 12.55 -9.63
CA ASN A 75 -22.67 13.23 -10.77
C ASN A 75 -22.61 12.30 -11.97
N ASN A 76 -23.72 11.59 -12.15
CA ASN A 76 -24.07 10.94 -13.40
C ASN A 76 -24.15 12.01 -14.49
N ASN A 77 -23.18 12.06 -15.40
CA ASN A 77 -23.39 12.72 -16.68
C ASN A 77 -23.86 11.69 -17.70
N THR A 78 -25.17 11.72 -17.90
CA THR A 78 -25.89 11.25 -19.07
C THR A 78 -25.23 11.79 -20.34
N MET A 79 -25.05 10.88 -21.29
CA MET A 79 -24.72 11.09 -22.69
C MET A 79 -25.50 12.26 -23.30
N ASN A 80 -24.84 13.14 -24.08
CA ASN A 80 -25.40 13.78 -25.27
C ASN A 80 -24.28 14.38 -26.15
N THR A 81 -24.31 13.98 -27.42
CA THR A 81 -23.53 14.42 -28.59
C THR A 81 -23.86 15.87 -28.96
N THR A 82 -22.90 16.63 -29.50
CA THR A 82 -22.92 17.37 -30.80
C THR A 82 -21.80 18.43 -30.85
N THR A 83 -21.15 18.51 -32.02
CA THR A 83 -20.16 19.47 -32.54
C THR A 83 -20.41 20.95 -32.23
N THR A 84 -19.33 21.76 -32.08
CA THR A 84 -18.89 22.88 -32.95
C THR A 84 -17.84 23.78 -32.25
N THR A 85 -16.92 24.31 -33.04
CA THR A 85 -15.72 25.14 -32.82
C THR A 85 -15.91 26.44 -32.02
N THR A 86 -14.85 26.86 -31.30
CA THR A 86 -14.34 28.26 -31.11
C THR A 86 -14.25 28.80 -29.67
N ASN A 87 -13.00 29.06 -29.26
CA ASN A 87 -12.43 30.07 -28.34
C ASN A 87 -12.92 30.30 -26.90
N ASN A 88 -11.90 30.22 -26.04
CA ASN A 88 -11.52 31.09 -24.93
C ASN A 88 -12.29 31.10 -23.60
N ASN A 89 -11.44 30.89 -22.59
CA ASN A 89 -11.42 31.43 -21.24
C ASN A 89 -12.25 30.75 -20.14
N ASN A 90 -11.46 30.43 -19.11
CA ASN A 90 -11.75 30.31 -17.70
C ASN A 90 -12.19 28.94 -17.15
N ASN A 91 -11.42 28.60 -16.11
CA ASN A 91 -11.76 27.81 -14.94
C ASN A 91 -11.66 26.28 -15.04
N ASN A 92 -10.91 25.78 -14.06
CA ASN A 92 -11.21 24.61 -13.24
C ASN A 92 -10.61 23.24 -13.60
N ASN A 93 -9.99 22.69 -12.54
CA ASN A 93 -10.13 21.34 -12.02
C ASN A 93 -9.21 20.22 -12.52
N LYS A 94 -8.24 19.92 -11.64
CA LYS A 94 -8.09 18.65 -10.90
C LYS A 94 -8.19 17.35 -11.70
N ASN A 95 -7.05 16.66 -11.76
CA ASN A 95 -6.96 15.21 -11.49
C ASN A 95 -5.66 14.96 -10.73
N GLN A 96 -5.57 15.51 -9.53
CA GLN A 96 -4.74 14.90 -8.48
C GLN A 96 -5.72 14.43 -7.42
N ASP A 97 -5.92 13.12 -7.37
CA ASP A 97 -6.46 12.45 -6.19
C ASP A 97 -5.50 12.77 -5.04
N GLU A 98 -5.67 13.93 -4.41
CA GLU A 98 -5.04 14.27 -3.15
C GLU A 98 -5.67 13.37 -2.09
N ILE A 99 -5.09 12.16 -1.99
CA ILE A 99 -5.28 11.24 -0.88
C ILE A 99 -4.74 11.97 0.34
N ASN A 100 -5.59 12.68 1.08
CA ASN A 100 -5.24 13.17 2.41
C ASN A 100 -5.01 11.93 3.29
N PRO A 101 -3.77 11.61 3.69
CA PRO A 101 -3.45 10.37 4.36
C PRO A 101 -3.80 10.51 5.84
N GLN A 102 -5.09 10.60 6.15
CA GLN A 102 -5.54 10.43 7.53
C GLN A 102 -5.20 8.99 7.94
N LEU A 103 -4.48 8.85 9.06
CA LEU A 103 -4.04 7.54 9.55
C LEU A 103 -5.25 6.61 9.70
N ALA A 104 -5.13 5.41 9.12
CA ALA A 104 -6.12 4.35 9.30
C ALA A 104 -6.15 3.88 10.76
N ASP A 105 -7.29 3.32 11.18
CA ASP A 105 -7.44 2.76 12.53
C ASP A 105 -6.34 1.70 12.81
N PRO A 106 -5.56 1.84 13.89
CA PRO A 106 -4.55 0.88 14.33
C PRO A 106 -5.04 -0.57 14.38
N THR A 107 -6.29 -0.78 14.79
CA THR A 107 -6.93 -2.08 14.90
C THR A 107 -7.04 -2.75 13.54
N ILE A 108 -7.44 -1.98 12.52
CA ILE A 108 -7.53 -2.44 11.13
C ILE A 108 -6.14 -2.73 10.56
N VAL A 109 -5.16 -1.87 10.85
CA VAL A 109 -3.76 -2.09 10.46
C VAL A 109 -3.22 -3.41 11.04
N ALA A 110 -3.45 -3.65 12.33
CA ALA A 110 -3.04 -4.88 13.00
C ALA A 110 -3.77 -6.12 12.44
N LYS A 111 -5.07 -6.00 12.15
CA LYS A 111 -5.88 -7.09 11.55
C LYS A 111 -5.36 -7.48 10.17
N VAL A 112 -5.09 -6.50 9.31
CA VAL A 112 -4.51 -6.72 7.96
C VAL A 112 -3.12 -7.34 8.07
N ARG A 113 -2.27 -6.85 8.99
CA ARG A 113 -0.93 -7.39 9.20
C ARG A 113 -0.97 -8.87 9.60
N LYS A 114 -1.76 -9.21 10.62
CA LYS A 114 -1.94 -10.60 11.08
C LYS A 114 -2.46 -11.50 9.96
N PHE A 115 -3.43 -11.03 9.19
CA PHE A 115 -3.94 -11.76 8.02
C PHE A 115 -2.83 -12.03 7.00
N LEU A 116 -2.09 -11.01 6.58
CA LEU A 116 -1.03 -11.16 5.57
C LEU A 116 0.12 -12.04 6.06
N GLU A 117 0.49 -11.96 7.33
CA GLU A 117 1.51 -12.83 7.93
C GLU A 117 1.05 -14.29 7.97
N SER A 118 -0.18 -14.54 8.43
CA SER A 118 -0.77 -15.89 8.44
C SER A 118 -0.85 -16.47 7.02
N LEU A 119 -1.33 -15.67 6.06
CA LEU A 119 -1.41 -15.99 4.64
C LEU A 119 -0.05 -16.37 4.06
N LEU A 120 0.99 -15.56 4.28
CA LEU A 120 2.32 -15.82 3.74
C LEU A 120 2.96 -17.06 4.39
N ASN A 121 2.68 -17.30 5.67
CA ASN A 121 3.14 -18.50 6.37
C ASN A 121 2.42 -19.77 5.87
N GLU A 122 1.11 -19.71 5.57
CA GLU A 122 0.37 -20.79 4.92
C GLU A 122 0.95 -21.09 3.54
N ILE A 123 1.14 -20.05 2.71
CA ILE A 123 1.73 -20.22 1.37
C ILE A 123 3.12 -20.86 1.48
N LYS A 124 3.92 -20.45 2.48
CA LYS A 124 5.23 -21.04 2.76
C LYS A 124 5.13 -22.52 3.11
N SER A 125 4.21 -22.91 4.00
CA SER A 125 4.11 -24.29 4.45
C SER A 125 3.52 -25.22 3.38
N THR A 126 2.54 -24.75 2.61
CA THR A 126 1.82 -25.57 1.62
C THR A 126 2.49 -25.63 0.25
N TRP A 127 3.01 -24.51 -0.26
CA TRP A 127 3.42 -24.42 -1.67
C TRP A 127 4.88 -24.00 -1.86
N MET A 128 5.36 -23.02 -1.10
CA MET A 128 6.67 -22.40 -1.32
C MET A 128 7.53 -22.44 -0.06
N ARG A 129 8.08 -23.61 0.28
CA ARG A 129 8.87 -23.84 1.52
C ARG A 129 10.04 -22.87 1.71
N ARG A 130 10.65 -22.41 0.60
CA ARG A 130 11.76 -21.46 0.58
C ARG A 130 11.32 -19.99 0.60
N LEU A 131 10.03 -19.70 0.78
CA LEU A 131 9.52 -18.35 0.91
C LEU A 131 10.06 -17.73 2.20
N THR A 132 10.88 -16.70 2.05
CA THR A 132 11.40 -15.90 3.17
C THR A 132 11.01 -14.46 2.93
N PHE A 133 10.42 -13.82 3.93
CA PHE A 133 9.97 -12.44 3.85
C PHE A 133 10.25 -11.67 5.14
N GLN A 134 10.30 -10.34 5.04
CA GLN A 134 10.36 -9.42 6.17
C GLN A 134 9.34 -8.30 6.02
N CYS A 135 8.67 -7.96 7.12
CA CYS A 135 7.82 -6.79 7.18
C CYS A 135 8.64 -5.54 7.53
N LYS A 136 8.58 -4.53 6.67
CA LYS A 136 9.33 -3.28 6.81
C LYS A 136 8.46 -2.05 6.57
N VAL A 137 8.87 -0.93 7.16
CA VAL A 137 8.28 0.39 6.93
C VAL A 137 9.31 1.33 6.31
N VAL A 138 8.83 2.31 5.54
CA VAL A 138 9.71 3.34 4.98
C VAL A 138 10.19 4.22 6.12
N CYS A 139 11.50 4.40 6.21
CA CYS A 139 12.14 5.18 7.24
C CYS A 139 11.85 6.67 7.05
N PRO A 140 11.27 7.37 8.05
CA PRO A 140 10.96 8.80 7.97
C PRO A 140 12.18 9.68 8.29
N CYS A 141 13.42 9.17 8.14
CA CYS A 141 14.61 9.90 8.56
C CYS A 141 14.98 11.09 7.68
N GLY A 142 14.43 11.17 6.47
CA GLY A 142 14.74 12.24 5.52
C GLY A 142 16.17 12.21 4.97
N LYS A 143 16.90 11.08 5.11
CA LYS A 143 18.25 10.92 4.55
C LYS A 143 18.22 11.32 3.07
N ILE A 144 19.12 12.21 2.68
CA ILE A 144 19.26 12.67 1.30
C ILE A 144 19.62 11.47 0.43
N CYS A 145 18.89 11.29 -0.67
CA CYS A 145 19.16 10.24 -1.62
C CYS A 145 20.47 10.51 -2.37
N ASP A 146 21.39 9.54 -2.39
CA ASP A 146 22.68 9.70 -3.08
C ASP A 146 22.54 9.88 -4.59
N LEU A 147 21.50 9.27 -5.20
CA LEU A 147 21.23 9.34 -6.65
C LEU A 147 20.44 10.59 -7.05
N HIS A 148 19.36 10.92 -6.33
CA HIS A 148 18.44 11.99 -6.71
C HIS A 148 18.66 13.29 -5.94
N LYS A 149 19.55 13.31 -4.96
CA LYS A 149 19.91 14.47 -4.13
C LYS A 149 18.75 15.18 -3.44
N THR A 150 17.64 14.48 -3.21
CA THR A 150 16.47 14.99 -2.49
C THR A 150 16.24 14.24 -1.17
N PRO A 151 15.76 14.93 -0.11
CA PRO A 151 15.28 14.27 1.09
C PRO A 151 13.96 13.56 0.79
N TYR A 152 13.63 12.52 1.57
CA TYR A 152 12.36 11.77 1.44
C TYR A 152 12.11 11.19 0.03
N CYS A 153 13.17 10.82 -0.69
CA CYS A 153 13.05 10.27 -2.03
C CYS A 153 12.10 9.05 -2.05
N SER A 154 11.07 9.12 -2.89
CA SER A 154 10.05 8.09 -3.06
C SER A 154 10.39 7.08 -4.16
N ASN A 155 11.53 7.24 -4.85
CA ASN A 155 11.96 6.31 -5.88
C ASN A 155 12.21 4.91 -5.28
N ASN A 156 11.75 3.88 -5.98
CA ASN A 156 11.77 2.51 -5.51
C ASN A 156 13.17 2.01 -5.14
N SER A 157 14.20 2.39 -5.89
CA SER A 157 15.61 2.03 -5.63
C SER A 157 16.24 2.76 -4.44
N CYS A 158 15.60 3.82 -3.94
CA CYS A 158 16.17 4.71 -2.93
C CYS A 158 15.47 4.60 -1.57
N LEU A 159 14.44 3.76 -1.46
CA LEU A 159 13.70 3.60 -0.22
C LEU A 159 14.59 3.04 0.88
N HIS A 160 14.72 3.82 1.95
CA HIS A 160 15.33 3.39 3.20
C HIS A 160 14.27 2.72 4.08
N PHE A 161 14.56 1.52 4.58
CA PHE A 161 13.59 0.72 5.34
C PHE A 161 14.03 0.46 6.77
N LEU A 162 13.05 0.42 7.68
CA LEU A 162 13.19 -0.09 9.04
C LEU A 162 12.45 -1.42 9.18
N ASN A 163 12.95 -2.32 10.02
CA ASN A 163 12.22 -3.52 10.42
C ASN A 163 10.98 -3.10 11.23
N LEU A 164 9.79 -3.54 10.81
CA LEU A 164 8.54 -3.14 11.46
C LEU A 164 8.42 -3.74 12.87
N ASP A 165 8.78 -5.00 13.07
CA ASP A 165 8.71 -5.66 14.38
C ASP A 165 9.59 -4.92 15.40
N HIS A 166 10.79 -4.52 14.99
CA HIS A 166 11.67 -3.68 15.81
C HIS A 166 11.04 -2.32 16.16
N CYS A 167 10.33 -1.70 15.21
CA CYS A 167 9.61 -0.44 15.45
C CYS A 167 8.41 -0.60 16.40
N LEU A 168 7.75 -1.75 16.37
CA LEU A 168 6.61 -2.06 17.24
C LEU A 168 7.05 -2.34 18.68
N SER A 169 8.20 -3.01 18.85
CA SER A 169 8.70 -3.41 20.18
C SER A 169 9.46 -2.31 20.92
N ASN A 170 10.05 -1.33 20.21
CA ASN A 170 10.96 -0.36 20.81
C ASN A 170 10.45 1.06 20.65
N PRO A 171 10.53 1.93 21.68
CA PRO A 171 10.07 3.31 21.60
C PRO A 171 10.90 4.22 20.72
N ILE A 172 12.17 3.89 20.58
CA ILE A 172 13.12 4.58 19.73
C ILE A 172 13.89 3.50 18.99
N VAL A 173 13.99 3.65 17.67
CA VAL A 173 14.85 2.80 16.83
C VAL A 173 15.92 3.65 16.18
N GLU A 174 17.10 3.10 16.01
CA GLU A 174 18.16 3.73 15.26
C GLU A 174 18.09 3.31 13.79
N CYS A 175 18.01 4.28 12.90
CA CYS A 175 18.39 4.06 11.51
C CYS A 175 19.86 4.46 11.36
N SER A 176 20.57 4.00 10.32
CA SER A 176 22.00 4.31 10.07
C SER A 176 22.33 5.81 9.87
N PHE A 177 21.38 6.71 10.11
CA PHE A 177 21.49 8.15 10.01
C PHE A 177 21.09 8.88 11.31
N ARG A 178 20.04 8.42 12.01
CA ARG A 178 19.55 9.03 13.26
C ARG A 178 18.63 8.11 14.05
N ARG A 179 18.42 8.44 15.32
CA ARG A 179 17.39 7.84 16.18
C ARG A 179 16.00 8.37 15.85
N LEU A 180 15.00 7.50 15.86
CA LEU A 180 13.63 7.79 15.43
C LEU A 180 12.63 7.32 16.48
N PRO A 181 11.69 8.18 16.92
CA PRO A 181 10.58 7.74 17.74
C PRO A 181 9.61 6.87 16.91
N THR A 182 9.02 5.87 17.55
CA THR A 182 8.15 4.88 16.88
C THR A 182 6.69 4.95 17.32
N ASN A 183 6.29 6.00 18.03
CA ASN A 183 4.93 6.16 18.57
C ASN A 183 3.86 5.98 17.48
N GLN A 184 4.12 6.46 16.27
CA GLN A 184 3.24 6.32 15.10
C GLN A 184 2.98 4.87 14.66
N TYR A 185 3.77 3.90 15.13
CA TYR A 185 3.60 2.48 14.82
C TYR A 185 3.02 1.70 16.01
N ARG A 186 3.07 2.25 17.22
CA ARG A 186 2.74 1.60 18.49
C ARG A 186 1.43 2.16 19.04
N SER A 187 0.36 1.82 18.35
CA SER A 187 -1.02 2.24 18.63
C SER A 187 -1.90 1.03 18.82
#